data_AF-A0A5E5PQJ0-F1
#
_entry.id   AF-A0A5E5PQJ0-F1
#
_cell.length_a   1.000
_cell.length_b   1.000
_cell.length_c   1.000
_cell.angle_alpha   90.00
_cell.angle_beta   90.00
_cell.angle_gamma   90.00
#
_symmetry.space_group_name_H-M   'P 1'
#
loop_
_entity.id
_entity.type
_entity.pdbx_description
1 polymer ?
#
loop_
_entity_poly.entity_id
_entity_poly.type
_entity_poly.pdbx_seq_one_letter_code
_entity_poly.pdbx_strand_id
1 'polypeptide(L)'
;NSGIVNLGDLEFVERSNKIRIEKLLNGLPIVLGEYNAPTEGATCTLYNSSGVALGTASTGSNGQVNLVGVMNIPAGLVTMACTGGTYTDEATGVAGTAAPTVHAATIYSGTGPLTLLASPLSEIAYQLANTGAGAIDTQNTAVATAFGISGVDIVSTTPTDINTTAAANDDAGKFGTILAAVSQMGENSDDANPTATITALVADMADGDIDGRNTGAQTVDVVTAINNFKNGTGDDNKTNGTGAGNTGSASDFIIAIVTIDAYDSTNTAPTVQQYADAGVTGVSAGNLAQMNSRIALTASGNKDTT
;
A
#
# COMPACT_ATOMS: atom_id res chain seq x y z
N ASN A 1 31.45 -77.86 21.71
CA ASN A 1 31.13 -76.65 20.94
C ASN A 1 29.84 -76.04 21.46
N SER A 2 29.91 -75.29 22.56
CA SER A 2 28.76 -74.63 23.18
C SER A 2 28.62 -73.18 22.72
N GLY A 3 28.66 -72.96 21.40
CA GLY A 3 28.79 -71.60 20.84
C GLY A 3 28.15 -71.41 19.48
N ILE A 4 27.04 -72.10 19.19
CA ILE A 4 26.26 -71.86 17.97
C ILE A 4 24.85 -71.44 18.42
N VAL A 5 24.51 -70.17 18.20
CA VAL A 5 23.15 -69.64 18.36
C VAL A 5 22.43 -69.87 17.04
N ASN A 6 21.30 -70.58 17.03
CA ASN A 6 20.49 -70.72 15.82
C ASN A 6 19.62 -69.48 15.64
N LEU A 7 19.39 -69.05 14.39
CA LEU A 7 18.50 -67.91 14.12
C LEU A 7 17.06 -68.12 14.64
N GLY A 8 16.65 -69.37 14.89
CA GLY A 8 15.37 -69.69 15.52
C GLY A 8 15.31 -69.47 17.03
N ASP A 9 16.45 -69.25 17.69
CA ASP A 9 16.56 -68.96 19.12
C ASP A 9 16.45 -67.45 19.43
N LEU A 10 16.25 -66.62 18.39
CA LEU A 10 16.07 -65.17 18.50
C LEU A 10 14.59 -64.82 18.39
N GLU A 11 14.01 -64.36 19.49
CA GLU A 11 12.66 -63.77 19.47
C GLU A 11 12.77 -62.36 18.86
N PHE A 12 11.99 -62.08 17.82
CA PHE A 12 11.91 -60.74 17.25
C PHE A 12 11.25 -59.80 18.26
N VAL A 13 12.06 -59.09 19.04
CA VAL A 13 11.59 -57.97 19.84
C VAL A 13 11.51 -56.76 18.91
N GLU A 14 10.33 -56.48 18.37
CA GLU A 14 10.02 -55.15 17.84
C GLU A 14 10.10 -54.16 18.99
N ARG A 15 11.26 -53.52 19.16
CA ARG A 15 11.34 -52.27 19.90
C ARG A 15 10.62 -51.24 19.06
N SER A 16 9.33 -51.09 19.30
CA SER A 16 8.51 -50.00 18.78
C SER A 16 9.14 -48.66 19.17
N ASN A 17 10.10 -48.20 18.38
CA ASN A 17 10.49 -46.80 18.35
C ASN A 17 9.36 -46.08 17.61
N LYS A 18 8.28 -45.75 18.33
CA LYS A 18 7.27 -44.82 17.82
C LYS A 18 7.98 -43.50 17.52
N ILE A 19 8.27 -43.24 16.25
CA ILE A 19 8.53 -41.89 15.79
C ILE A 19 7.19 -41.16 15.89
N ARG A 20 7.05 -40.26 16.87
CA ARG A 20 5.97 -39.29 16.83
C ARG A 20 6.34 -38.26 15.77
N ILE A 21 5.75 -38.37 14.59
CA ILE A 21 5.64 -37.24 13.68
C ILE A 21 4.41 -36.46 14.12
N GLU A 22 4.61 -35.50 15.01
CA GLU A 22 3.60 -34.48 15.26
C GLU A 22 3.57 -33.60 14.00
N LYS A 23 2.45 -33.62 13.27
CA LYS A 23 2.17 -32.57 12.30
C LYS A 23 2.15 -31.29 13.10
N LEU A 24 3.23 -30.50 13.02
CA LEU A 24 3.16 -29.10 13.39
C LEU A 24 1.95 -28.59 12.62
N LEU A 25 0.87 -28.27 13.32
CA LEU A 25 -0.21 -27.48 12.75
C LEU A 25 0.47 -26.16 12.45
N ASN A 26 1.07 -26.03 11.27
CA ASN A 26 1.48 -24.75 10.74
C ASN A 26 0.21 -23.91 10.88
N GLY A 27 0.28 -22.89 11.73
CA GLY A 27 -0.83 -21.98 11.97
C GLY A 27 -1.37 -21.41 10.66
N LEU A 28 -2.44 -20.63 10.73
CA LEU A 28 -2.91 -19.94 9.53
C LEU A 28 -1.73 -19.16 8.92
N PRO A 29 -1.46 -19.27 7.60
CA PRO A 29 -0.43 -18.46 6.96
C PRO A 29 -0.84 -17.00 7.08
N ILE A 30 -0.14 -16.26 7.93
CA ILE A 30 -0.40 -14.86 8.20
C ILE A 30 0.86 -14.08 7.86
N VAL A 31 0.72 -13.17 6.90
CA VAL A 31 1.77 -12.26 6.47
C VAL A 31 1.39 -10.87 6.93
N LEU A 32 2.27 -10.27 7.73
CA LEU A 32 2.18 -8.88 8.16
C LEU A 32 3.29 -8.08 7.45
N GLY A 33 3.10 -6.79 7.24
CA GLY A 33 4.16 -5.95 6.69
C GLY A 33 3.91 -4.47 6.83
N GLU A 34 4.96 -3.69 6.59
CA GLU A 34 4.94 -2.23 6.61
C GLU A 34 5.70 -1.67 5.40
N TYR A 35 5.06 -0.72 4.72
CA TYR A 35 5.54 -0.08 3.51
C TYR A 35 5.32 1.44 3.54
N ASN A 36 6.36 2.16 3.95
CA ASN A 36 6.62 3.52 3.45
C ASN A 36 7.46 3.39 2.16
N ALA A 37 8.63 2.75 2.32
CA ALA A 37 9.22 1.80 1.39
C ALA A 37 9.31 0.45 2.15
N PRO A 38 9.93 -0.63 1.63
CA PRO A 38 10.16 -1.83 2.44
C PRO A 38 10.80 -1.48 3.81
N THR A 39 10.00 -1.58 4.87
CA THR A 39 10.39 -1.07 6.19
C THR A 39 10.99 -2.19 7.03
N GLU A 40 12.25 -2.08 7.40
CA GLU A 40 12.97 -3.09 8.16
C GLU A 40 12.89 -2.84 9.66
N GLY A 41 12.59 -3.88 10.44
CA GLY A 41 12.61 -3.84 11.91
C GLY A 41 11.37 -3.22 12.56
N ALA A 42 10.33 -2.90 11.79
CA ALA A 42 9.05 -2.46 12.34
C ALA A 42 8.38 -3.59 13.13
N THR A 43 7.84 -3.28 14.29
CA THR A 43 7.11 -4.26 15.12
C THR A 43 5.63 -4.21 14.78
N CYS A 44 5.13 -5.26 14.13
CA CYS A 44 3.74 -5.39 13.71
C CYS A 44 2.96 -6.33 14.64
N THR A 45 1.86 -5.84 15.21
CA THR A 45 0.94 -6.60 16.06
C THR A 45 -0.42 -6.73 15.39
N LEU A 46 -0.92 -7.96 15.28
CA LEU A 46 -2.26 -8.27 14.77
C LEU A 46 -3.27 -8.33 15.92
N TYR A 47 -4.44 -7.72 15.72
CA TYR A 47 -5.54 -7.70 16.68
C TYR A 47 -6.84 -8.21 16.04
N ASN A 48 -7.68 -8.85 16.85
CA ASN A 48 -9.04 -9.21 16.46
C ASN A 48 -10.04 -8.05 16.66
N SER A 49 -11.31 -8.28 16.33
CA SER A 49 -12.40 -7.30 16.45
C SER A 49 -12.69 -6.81 17.87
N SER A 50 -12.18 -7.51 18.89
CA SER A 50 -12.28 -7.11 20.30
C SER A 50 -11.05 -6.32 20.79
N GLY A 51 -10.10 -6.02 19.90
CA GLY A 51 -8.84 -5.35 20.24
C GLY A 51 -7.83 -6.25 20.97
N VAL A 52 -8.02 -7.57 20.95
CA VAL A 52 -7.09 -8.52 21.59
C VAL A 52 -5.97 -8.86 20.61
N ALA A 53 -4.72 -8.69 21.06
CA ALA A 53 -3.54 -9.06 20.29
C ALA A 53 -3.50 -10.59 20.06
N LEU A 54 -3.40 -10.99 18.80
CA LEU A 54 -3.28 -12.39 18.37
C LEU A 54 -1.82 -12.80 18.23
N GLY A 55 -0.95 -11.86 17.89
CA GLY A 55 0.49 -12.08 17.82
C GLY A 55 1.24 -10.86 17.32
N THR A 56 2.55 -10.87 17.52
CA THR A 56 3.47 -9.80 17.16
C THR A 56 4.72 -10.38 16.52
N ALA A 57 5.24 -9.71 15.50
CA ALA A 57 6.54 -10.03 14.92
C ALA A 57 7.17 -8.77 14.28
N SER A 58 8.45 -8.84 13.93
CA SER A 58 9.17 -7.71 13.32
C SER A 58 9.50 -7.95 11.86
N THR A 59 9.31 -6.93 11.02
CA THR A 59 9.56 -6.99 9.58
C THR A 59 11.04 -7.24 9.25
N GLY A 60 11.28 -8.03 8.20
CA GLY A 60 12.61 -8.17 7.60
C GLY A 60 12.91 -7.08 6.58
N SER A 61 14.04 -7.22 5.87
CA SER A 61 14.48 -6.28 4.84
C SER A 61 13.55 -6.15 3.64
N ASN A 62 12.59 -7.07 3.48
CA ASN A 62 11.55 -7.00 2.45
C ASN A 62 10.26 -6.32 2.93
N GLY A 63 10.27 -5.69 4.11
CA GLY A 63 9.09 -5.04 4.69
C GLY A 63 8.04 -5.98 5.28
N GLN A 64 8.30 -7.30 5.34
CA GLN A 64 7.30 -8.29 5.74
C GLN A 64 7.79 -9.23 6.84
N VAL A 65 6.83 -9.88 7.50
CA VAL A 65 7.06 -10.93 8.48
C VAL A 65 5.92 -11.94 8.49
N ASN A 66 6.28 -13.22 8.64
CA ASN A 66 5.31 -14.28 8.86
C ASN A 66 4.99 -14.39 10.35
N LEU A 67 3.71 -14.25 10.70
CA LEU A 67 3.27 -14.46 12.07
C LEU A 67 3.08 -15.96 12.34
N VAL A 68 3.80 -16.47 13.34
CA VAL A 68 3.76 -17.89 13.73
C VAL A 68 2.94 -18.09 15.00
N GLY A 69 2.33 -19.27 15.14
CA GLY A 69 1.62 -19.66 16.37
C GLY A 69 0.17 -19.20 16.49
N VAL A 70 -0.39 -18.53 15.47
CA VAL A 70 -1.82 -18.18 15.43
C VAL A 70 -2.61 -19.31 14.77
N MET A 71 -3.49 -19.93 15.55
CA MET A 71 -4.24 -21.13 15.14
C MET A 71 -5.61 -20.83 14.57
N ASN A 72 -6.22 -19.71 14.95
CA ASN A 72 -7.54 -19.29 14.53
C ASN A 72 -7.65 -17.77 14.61
N ILE A 73 -8.25 -17.16 13.59
CA ILE A 73 -8.68 -15.77 13.58
C ILE A 73 -10.20 -15.79 13.37
N PRO A 74 -11.00 -15.29 14.33
CA PRO A 74 -12.44 -15.19 14.14
C PRO A 74 -12.79 -14.34 12.91
N ALA A 75 -13.89 -14.66 12.24
CA ALA A 75 -14.44 -13.79 11.21
C ALA A 75 -14.77 -12.40 11.78
N GLY A 76 -14.56 -11.35 10.99
CA GLY A 76 -14.82 -9.97 11.34
C GLY A 76 -13.60 -9.07 11.18
N LEU A 77 -13.69 -7.88 11.77
CA LEU A 77 -12.60 -6.89 11.71
C LEU A 77 -11.31 -7.47 12.27
N VAL A 78 -10.25 -7.37 11.49
CA VAL A 78 -8.87 -7.56 11.93
C VAL A 78 -8.12 -6.26 11.68
N THR A 79 -7.25 -5.91 12.62
CA THR A 79 -6.43 -4.71 12.53
C THR A 79 -4.99 -5.06 12.82
N MET A 80 -4.07 -4.35 12.21
CA MET A 80 -2.65 -4.45 12.47
C MET A 80 -2.13 -3.06 12.79
N ALA A 81 -1.27 -2.96 13.80
CA ALA A 81 -0.47 -1.77 14.08
C ALA A 81 0.99 -2.13 13.90
N CYS A 82 1.72 -1.37 13.09
CA CYS A 82 3.17 -1.47 12.97
C CYS A 82 3.83 -0.19 13.50
N THR A 83 4.93 -0.35 14.23
CA THR A 83 5.64 0.76 14.87
C THR A 83 7.14 0.55 14.88
N GLY A 84 7.88 1.65 14.67
CA GLY A 84 9.34 1.65 14.63
C GLY A 84 9.87 1.11 13.30
N GLY A 85 11.13 0.69 13.29
CA GLY A 85 11.79 0.31 12.04
C GLY A 85 12.24 1.51 11.22
N THR A 86 12.90 1.21 10.10
CA THR A 86 13.44 2.23 9.20
C THR A 86 13.34 1.79 7.75
N TYR A 87 13.27 2.75 6.85
CA TYR A 87 13.25 2.53 5.41
C TYR A 87 14.22 3.47 4.68
N THR A 88 14.41 3.22 3.39
CA THR A 88 15.07 4.19 2.50
C THR A 88 13.98 4.95 1.78
N ASP A 89 13.90 6.24 2.04
CA ASP A 89 12.85 7.10 1.52
C ASP A 89 13.04 7.35 0.02
N GLU A 90 11.99 7.10 -0.77
CA GLU A 90 12.06 7.10 -2.23
C GLU A 90 12.34 8.49 -2.80
N ALA A 91 11.69 9.53 -2.26
CA ALA A 91 11.80 10.91 -2.74
C ALA A 91 13.16 11.52 -2.39
N THR A 92 13.59 11.38 -1.13
CA THR A 92 14.82 12.00 -0.64
C THR A 92 16.07 11.14 -0.85
N GLY A 93 15.91 9.82 -0.98
CA GLY A 93 17.01 8.85 -0.98
C GLY A 93 17.68 8.65 0.38
N VAL A 94 17.12 9.23 1.46
CA VAL A 94 17.68 9.11 2.80
C VAL A 94 17.43 7.70 3.33
N ALA A 95 18.51 6.97 3.55
CA ALA A 95 18.47 5.67 4.20
C ALA A 95 18.33 5.82 5.73
N GLY A 96 17.62 4.88 6.36
CA GLY A 96 17.45 4.89 7.81
C GLY A 96 16.40 5.88 8.31
N THR A 97 15.53 6.36 7.41
CA THR A 97 14.38 7.21 7.76
C THR A 97 13.48 6.43 8.72
N ALA A 98 13.14 7.04 9.85
CA ALA A 98 12.29 6.41 10.86
C ALA A 98 10.86 6.27 10.31
N ALA A 99 10.32 5.06 10.37
CA ALA A 99 8.96 4.82 9.93
C ALA A 99 7.95 5.34 10.96
N PRO A 100 6.83 5.95 10.50
CA PRO A 100 5.74 6.37 11.37
C PRO A 100 5.01 5.14 11.95
N THR A 101 4.24 5.32 13.02
CA THR A 101 3.26 4.29 13.40
C THR A 101 2.13 4.28 12.37
N VAL A 102 1.88 3.13 11.76
CA VAL A 102 0.85 2.94 10.73
C VAL A 102 0.02 1.68 10.98
N HIS A 103 -1.21 1.71 10.50
CA HIS A 103 -2.18 0.66 10.65
C HIS A 103 -2.68 0.17 9.30
N ALA A 104 -3.14 -1.08 9.29
CA ALA A 104 -3.98 -1.61 8.23
C ALA A 104 -5.10 -2.43 8.85
N ALA A 105 -6.25 -2.45 8.19
CA ALA A 105 -7.39 -3.18 8.68
C ALA A 105 -8.29 -3.66 7.52
N THR A 106 -8.98 -4.77 7.74
CA THR A 106 -9.91 -5.38 6.77
C THR A 106 -10.93 -6.28 7.49
N ILE A 107 -12.01 -6.64 6.80
CA ILE A 107 -12.97 -7.64 7.29
C ILE A 107 -12.53 -9.05 6.85
N TYR A 108 -11.96 -9.80 7.79
CA TYR A 108 -11.52 -11.17 7.54
C TYR A 108 -12.71 -12.15 7.53
N SER A 109 -12.68 -13.09 6.58
CA SER A 109 -13.76 -14.08 6.39
C SER A 109 -13.86 -15.13 7.50
N GLY A 110 -12.82 -15.25 8.34
CA GLY A 110 -12.67 -16.33 9.32
C GLY A 110 -12.00 -17.59 8.76
N THR A 111 -11.62 -17.60 7.48
CA THR A 111 -10.98 -18.76 6.83
C THR A 111 -9.91 -18.32 5.82
N GLY A 112 -8.93 -19.20 5.59
CA GLY A 112 -7.87 -18.99 4.59
C GLY A 112 -6.64 -18.21 5.11
N PRO A 113 -5.62 -18.00 4.26
CA PRO A 113 -4.48 -17.16 4.60
C PRO A 113 -4.91 -15.69 4.82
N LEU A 114 -4.14 -14.96 5.60
CA LEU A 114 -4.31 -13.51 5.80
C LEU A 114 -3.01 -12.81 5.40
N THR A 115 -3.12 -11.82 4.52
CA THR A 115 -2.05 -10.85 4.28
C THR A 115 -2.59 -9.49 4.70
N LEU A 116 -1.83 -8.77 5.52
CA LEU A 116 -2.19 -7.43 5.97
C LEU A 116 -0.93 -6.56 5.98
N LEU A 117 -0.91 -5.54 5.14
CA LEU A 117 0.24 -4.69 4.87
C LEU A 117 -0.13 -3.24 5.21
N ALA A 118 0.60 -2.63 6.14
CA ALA A 118 0.42 -1.24 6.52
C ALA A 118 1.26 -0.33 5.62
N SER A 119 0.73 0.85 5.36
CA SER A 119 1.35 1.91 4.56
C SER A 119 0.74 3.26 4.93
N PRO A 120 1.31 4.39 4.49
CA PRO A 120 0.64 5.69 4.58
C PRO A 120 -0.83 5.66 4.09
N LEU A 121 -1.14 4.94 3.01
CA LEU A 121 -2.49 4.86 2.46
C LEU A 121 -3.45 4.08 3.37
N SER A 122 -3.01 2.92 3.88
CA SER A 122 -3.85 2.14 4.79
C SER A 122 -4.04 2.85 6.14
N GLU A 123 -3.06 3.65 6.57
CA GLU A 123 -3.18 4.48 7.76
C GLU A 123 -4.21 5.59 7.56
N ILE A 124 -4.21 6.27 6.40
CA ILE A 124 -5.25 7.25 6.06
C ILE A 124 -6.63 6.59 6.13
N ALA A 125 -6.80 5.43 5.47
CA ALA A 125 -8.06 4.69 5.48
C ALA A 125 -8.50 4.28 6.90
N TYR A 126 -7.55 3.84 7.72
CA TYR A 126 -7.81 3.48 9.11
C TYR A 126 -8.27 4.66 9.95
N GLN A 127 -7.62 5.82 9.83
CA GLN A 127 -8.02 7.04 10.56
C GLN A 127 -9.40 7.53 10.11
N LEU A 128 -9.68 7.54 8.81
CA LEU A 128 -11.01 7.90 8.28
C LEU A 128 -12.10 6.97 8.83
N ALA A 129 -11.87 5.65 8.82
CA ALA A 129 -12.81 4.69 9.38
C ALA A 129 -13.06 4.93 10.88
N ASN A 130 -12.03 5.30 11.64
CA ASN A 130 -12.13 5.55 13.08
C ASN A 130 -12.85 6.87 13.43
N THR A 131 -12.89 7.83 12.49
CA THR A 131 -13.72 9.04 12.63
C THR A 131 -15.21 8.83 12.30
N GLY A 132 -15.59 7.59 11.93
CA GLY A 132 -16.96 7.23 11.58
C GLY A 132 -17.32 7.47 10.11
N ALA A 133 -16.33 7.76 9.24
CA ALA A 133 -16.54 8.03 7.82
C ALA A 133 -17.00 6.79 7.01
N GLY A 134 -16.95 5.58 7.57
CA GLY A 134 -17.45 4.38 6.92
C GLY A 134 -16.81 3.09 7.43
N ALA A 135 -17.22 1.95 6.85
CA ALA A 135 -16.56 0.67 7.10
C ALA A 135 -15.15 0.66 6.50
N ILE A 136 -14.22 -0.07 7.11
CA ILE A 136 -12.81 -0.06 6.71
C ILE A 136 -12.58 -0.44 5.23
N ASP A 137 -13.29 -1.43 4.69
CA ASP A 137 -13.11 -1.84 3.29
C ASP A 137 -13.59 -0.74 2.32
N THR A 138 -14.62 0.03 2.71
CA THR A 138 -15.05 1.21 1.97
C THR A 138 -13.97 2.27 1.98
N GLN A 139 -13.34 2.51 3.13
CA GLN A 139 -12.27 3.51 3.25
C GLN A 139 -10.99 3.10 2.51
N ASN A 140 -10.62 1.81 2.54
CA ASN A 140 -9.52 1.29 1.74
C ASN A 140 -9.76 1.54 0.24
N THR A 141 -10.99 1.33 -0.22
CA THR A 141 -11.37 1.56 -1.63
C THR A 141 -11.41 3.05 -1.98
N ALA A 142 -11.90 3.89 -1.07
CA ALA A 142 -11.98 5.34 -1.26
C ALA A 142 -10.58 5.95 -1.37
N VAL A 143 -9.67 5.62 -0.44
CA VAL A 143 -8.28 6.08 -0.48
C VAL A 143 -7.58 5.59 -1.75
N ALA A 144 -7.70 4.31 -2.12
CA ALA A 144 -7.11 3.82 -3.38
C ALA A 144 -7.62 4.60 -4.61
N THR A 145 -8.90 4.96 -4.61
CA THR A 145 -9.51 5.74 -5.70
C THR A 145 -9.00 7.17 -5.75
N ALA A 146 -8.96 7.86 -4.61
CA ALA A 146 -8.50 9.25 -4.51
C ALA A 146 -7.02 9.42 -4.90
N PHE A 147 -6.20 8.39 -4.69
CA PHE A 147 -4.82 8.34 -5.17
C PHE A 147 -4.68 7.83 -6.63
N GLY A 148 -5.77 7.65 -7.38
CA GLY A 148 -5.72 7.27 -8.79
C GLY A 148 -5.35 5.79 -9.05
N ILE A 149 -5.42 4.94 -8.03
CA ILE A 149 -5.11 3.50 -8.10
C ILE A 149 -6.35 2.65 -7.80
N SER A 150 -7.51 3.09 -8.27
CA SER A 150 -8.78 2.37 -8.11
C SER A 150 -8.65 0.90 -8.53
N GLY A 151 -9.14 0.00 -7.68
CA GLY A 151 -9.05 -1.46 -7.87
C GLY A 151 -7.82 -2.11 -7.25
N VAL A 152 -6.80 -1.34 -6.82
CA VAL A 152 -5.65 -1.87 -6.08
C VAL A 152 -6.05 -2.13 -4.62
N ASP A 153 -5.78 -3.34 -4.13
CA ASP A 153 -5.93 -3.67 -2.71
C ASP A 153 -4.73 -3.15 -1.92
N ILE A 154 -4.89 -1.98 -1.31
CA ILE A 154 -3.82 -1.27 -0.57
C ILE A 154 -3.42 -1.94 0.75
N VAL A 155 -4.13 -2.99 1.19
CA VAL A 155 -3.81 -3.73 2.42
C VAL A 155 -3.29 -5.14 2.19
N SER A 156 -3.30 -5.64 0.95
CA SER A 156 -2.74 -6.98 0.62
C SER A 156 -1.77 -6.99 -0.57
N THR A 157 -1.71 -5.92 -1.37
CA THR A 157 -0.77 -5.79 -2.48
C THR A 157 0.62 -5.42 -1.95
N THR A 158 1.63 -6.22 -2.26
CA THR A 158 3.02 -5.83 -2.02
C THR A 158 3.44 -4.77 -3.06
N PRO A 159 3.81 -3.55 -2.65
CA PRO A 159 4.24 -2.51 -3.59
C PRO A 159 5.60 -2.86 -4.21
N THR A 160 5.84 -2.38 -5.43
CA THR A 160 7.18 -2.40 -6.02
C THR A 160 8.08 -1.46 -5.25
N ASP A 161 9.26 -1.93 -4.84
CA ASP A 161 10.29 -1.07 -4.26
C ASP A 161 10.90 -0.18 -5.35
N ILE A 162 10.44 1.07 -5.40
CA ILE A 162 10.86 2.03 -6.41
C ILE A 162 12.31 2.48 -6.21
N ASN A 163 12.91 2.32 -5.03
CA ASN A 163 14.33 2.61 -4.86
C ASN A 163 15.23 1.75 -5.76
N THR A 164 14.76 0.55 -6.13
CA THR A 164 15.57 -0.46 -6.83
C THR A 164 14.96 -0.95 -8.15
N THR A 165 13.64 -0.83 -8.33
CA THR A 165 12.92 -1.45 -9.44
C THR A 165 11.96 -0.48 -10.11
N ALA A 166 12.00 -0.42 -11.45
CA ALA A 166 11.08 0.39 -12.22
C ALA A 166 9.62 -0.11 -12.09
N ALA A 167 8.69 0.80 -11.81
CA ALA A 167 7.28 0.50 -11.61
C ALA A 167 6.58 0.14 -12.93
N ALA A 168 6.06 -1.07 -13.01
CA ALA A 168 5.22 -1.51 -14.12
C ALA A 168 3.77 -1.01 -13.96
N ASN A 169 3.01 -0.97 -15.07
CA ASN A 169 1.56 -0.70 -15.01
C ASN A 169 0.78 -1.94 -14.52
N ASP A 170 1.07 -2.37 -13.30
CA ASP A 170 0.37 -3.38 -12.52
C ASP A 170 0.08 -2.84 -11.11
N ASP A 171 -0.66 -3.59 -10.30
CA ASP A 171 -1.11 -3.12 -8.99
C ASP A 171 0.08 -2.82 -8.05
N ALA A 172 1.14 -3.62 -8.12
CA ALA A 172 2.35 -3.43 -7.32
C ALA A 172 3.12 -2.16 -7.72
N GLY A 173 3.31 -1.92 -9.02
CA GLY A 173 4.00 -0.73 -9.53
C GLY A 173 3.21 0.54 -9.30
N LYS A 174 1.88 0.50 -9.47
CA LYS A 174 0.98 1.62 -9.13
C LYS A 174 1.06 1.96 -7.66
N PHE A 175 0.97 0.95 -6.78
CA PHE A 175 1.02 1.18 -5.36
C PHE A 175 2.37 1.77 -4.92
N GLY A 176 3.49 1.19 -5.38
CA GLY A 176 4.82 1.75 -5.10
C GLY A 176 4.98 3.20 -5.60
N THR A 177 4.40 3.53 -6.75
CA THR A 177 4.47 4.90 -7.31
C THR A 177 3.75 5.90 -6.43
N ILE A 178 2.61 5.51 -5.87
CA ILE A 178 1.87 6.35 -4.94
C ILE A 178 2.61 6.51 -3.61
N LEU A 179 3.25 5.46 -3.08
CA LEU A 179 4.07 5.61 -1.86
C LEU A 179 5.21 6.62 -2.06
N ALA A 180 5.90 6.52 -3.20
CA ALA A 180 6.91 7.50 -3.57
C ALA A 180 6.33 8.91 -3.76
N ALA A 181 5.12 9.04 -4.34
CA ALA A 181 4.44 10.32 -4.47
C ALA A 181 4.06 10.91 -3.09
N VAL A 182 3.60 10.10 -2.14
CA VAL A 182 3.32 10.55 -0.76
C VAL A 182 4.59 11.02 -0.07
N SER A 183 5.69 10.28 -0.22
CA SER A 183 7.01 10.73 0.26
C SER A 183 7.40 12.08 -0.36
N GLN A 184 7.21 12.23 -1.68
CA GLN A 184 7.48 13.48 -2.39
C GLN A 184 6.57 14.63 -1.95
N MET A 185 5.30 14.39 -1.62
CA MET A 185 4.40 15.39 -1.03
C MET A 185 4.93 15.91 0.31
N GLY A 186 5.49 15.01 1.13
CA GLY A 186 6.12 15.37 2.40
C GLY A 186 7.36 16.24 2.19
N GLU A 187 8.26 15.82 1.29
CA GLU A 187 9.45 16.61 0.95
C GLU A 187 9.06 17.99 0.40
N ASN A 188 8.11 18.05 -0.54
CA ASN A 188 7.72 19.33 -1.15
C ASN A 188 7.03 20.29 -0.17
N SER A 189 6.44 19.75 0.90
CA SER A 189 5.78 20.55 1.94
C SER A 189 6.68 20.88 3.13
N ASP A 190 7.97 20.56 3.07
CA ASP A 190 8.94 20.66 4.17
C ASP A 190 8.45 19.99 5.46
N ASP A 191 7.77 18.84 5.33
CA ASP A 191 7.29 18.10 6.49
C ASP A 191 8.45 17.56 7.31
N ALA A 192 8.35 17.73 8.63
CA ALA A 192 9.37 17.24 9.54
C ALA A 192 9.52 15.71 9.56
N ASN A 193 8.47 14.97 9.18
CA ASN A 193 8.44 13.50 9.15
C ASN A 193 7.18 12.98 8.42
N PRO A 194 7.13 11.68 8.07
CA PRO A 194 5.98 11.08 7.39
C PRO A 194 4.66 11.17 8.17
N THR A 195 4.67 11.27 9.51
CA THR A 195 3.43 11.42 10.29
C THR A 195 2.74 12.75 10.01
N ALA A 196 3.52 13.83 9.80
CA ALA A 196 2.97 15.13 9.41
C ALA A 196 2.28 15.04 8.03
N THR A 197 2.92 14.36 7.08
CA THR A 197 2.38 14.11 5.73
C THR A 197 1.08 13.35 5.80
N ILE A 198 1.04 12.22 6.53
CA ILE A 198 -0.17 11.40 6.70
C ILE A 198 -1.28 12.23 7.35
N THR A 199 -0.98 13.02 8.39
CA THR A 199 -1.98 13.85 9.07
C THR A 199 -2.60 14.88 8.14
N ALA A 200 -1.78 15.51 7.28
CA ALA A 200 -2.27 16.45 6.28
C ALA A 200 -3.16 15.75 5.24
N LEU A 201 -2.77 14.57 4.77
CA LEU A 201 -3.53 13.81 3.77
C LEU A 201 -4.84 13.22 4.33
N VAL A 202 -4.90 12.89 5.62
CA VAL A 202 -6.17 12.54 6.29
C VAL A 202 -7.13 13.72 6.30
N ALA A 203 -6.62 14.94 6.53
CA ALA A 203 -7.45 16.14 6.50
C ALA A 203 -7.90 16.50 5.07
N ASP A 204 -7.02 16.29 4.08
CA ASP A 204 -7.32 16.45 2.64
C ASP A 204 -8.47 15.51 2.24
N MET A 205 -8.33 14.21 2.54
CA MET A 205 -9.35 13.17 2.27
C MET A 205 -10.71 13.36 2.97
N ALA A 206 -10.90 14.40 3.78
CA ALA A 206 -12.14 14.60 4.53
C ALA A 206 -13.34 14.91 3.62
N ASP A 207 -13.11 15.46 2.43
CA ASP A 207 -14.15 15.68 1.41
C ASP A 207 -14.24 14.56 0.37
N GLY A 208 -13.34 13.57 0.45
CA GLY A 208 -13.33 12.38 -0.38
C GLY A 208 -12.28 12.39 -1.50
N ASP A 209 -11.60 13.52 -1.72
CA ASP A 209 -10.60 13.69 -2.77
C ASP A 209 -9.23 14.10 -2.18
N ILE A 210 -8.19 14.11 -3.03
CA ILE A 210 -6.88 14.70 -2.69
C ILE A 210 -6.76 16.00 -3.49
N ASP A 211 -7.12 17.11 -2.86
CA ASP A 211 -7.01 18.47 -3.44
C ASP A 211 -5.55 18.94 -3.53
N GLY A 212 -4.69 18.32 -2.73
CA GLY A 212 -3.27 18.60 -2.69
C GLY A 212 -2.90 19.67 -1.69
N ARG A 213 -1.60 19.72 -1.39
CA ARG A 213 -1.06 20.48 -0.27
C ARG A 213 -0.50 21.81 -0.72
N ASN A 214 -1.07 22.91 -0.25
CA ASN A 214 -0.58 24.25 -0.57
C ASN A 214 0.65 24.60 0.30
N THR A 215 1.81 24.71 -0.34
CA THR A 215 3.13 25.06 0.25
C THR A 215 3.38 26.58 0.19
N GLY A 216 2.39 27.35 -0.23
CA GLY A 216 2.44 28.79 -0.45
C GLY A 216 2.80 29.17 -1.89
N ALA A 217 3.74 28.46 -2.52
CA ALA A 217 4.17 28.69 -3.91
C ALA A 217 3.67 27.61 -4.89
N GLN A 218 3.35 26.41 -4.38
CA GLN A 218 2.80 25.29 -5.16
C GLN A 218 1.63 24.65 -4.39
N THR A 219 0.65 24.12 -5.12
CA THR A 219 -0.26 23.09 -4.59
C THR A 219 0.26 21.75 -5.06
N VAL A 220 0.63 20.87 -4.12
CA VAL A 220 1.22 19.56 -4.40
C VAL A 220 0.13 18.50 -4.26
N ASP A 221 -0.58 18.24 -5.36
CA ASP A 221 -1.50 17.10 -5.51
C ASP A 221 -0.74 15.83 -5.97
N VAL A 222 -1.46 14.71 -6.16
CA VAL A 222 -0.87 13.44 -6.61
C VAL A 222 -0.11 13.59 -7.93
N VAL A 223 -0.67 14.31 -8.90
CA VAL A 223 -0.07 14.50 -10.22
C VAL A 223 1.20 15.33 -10.12
N THR A 224 1.16 16.40 -9.33
CA THR A 224 2.28 17.32 -9.10
C THR A 224 3.39 16.61 -8.36
N ALA A 225 3.06 15.83 -7.32
CA ALA A 225 4.03 15.02 -6.58
C ALA A 225 4.74 14.01 -7.50
N ILE A 226 4.01 13.26 -8.33
CA ILE A 226 4.63 12.30 -9.26
C ILE A 226 5.54 13.02 -10.27
N ASN A 227 5.10 14.17 -10.80
CA ASN A 227 5.92 14.94 -11.73
C ASN A 227 7.16 15.54 -11.07
N ASN A 228 7.03 16.04 -9.84
CA ASN A 228 8.14 16.54 -9.04
C ASN A 228 9.15 15.43 -8.77
N PHE A 229 8.68 14.26 -8.34
CA PHE A 229 9.51 13.09 -8.10
C PHE A 229 10.27 12.65 -9.35
N LYS A 230 9.57 12.51 -10.49
CA LYS A 230 10.16 12.10 -11.78
C LYS A 230 11.25 13.07 -12.27
N ASN A 231 11.02 14.36 -12.08
CA ASN A 231 11.88 15.41 -12.65
C ASN A 231 12.89 15.97 -11.65
N GLY A 232 12.84 15.57 -10.38
CA GLY A 232 13.61 16.17 -9.30
C GLY A 232 13.32 17.66 -9.12
N THR A 233 12.03 18.03 -9.21
CA THR A 233 11.55 19.42 -9.09
C THR A 233 10.60 19.60 -7.91
N GLY A 234 10.06 20.80 -7.75
CA GLY A 234 9.09 21.15 -6.72
C GLY A 234 9.68 22.02 -5.62
N ASP A 235 8.80 22.61 -4.83
CA ASP A 235 9.19 23.36 -3.64
C ASP A 235 9.92 22.44 -2.66
N ASP A 236 10.87 22.98 -1.88
CA ASP A 236 11.61 22.23 -0.84
C ASP A 236 12.26 20.89 -1.23
N ASN A 237 12.30 20.57 -2.53
CA ASN A 237 12.92 19.37 -3.10
C ASN A 237 14.45 19.48 -3.04
N LYS A 238 14.98 19.26 -1.83
CA LYS A 238 16.39 19.47 -1.47
C LYS A 238 17.25 18.29 -1.92
N THR A 239 16.63 17.12 -2.06
CA THR A 239 17.29 15.87 -2.41
C THR A 239 16.52 15.15 -3.52
N ASN A 240 17.18 14.21 -4.19
CA ASN A 240 16.54 13.33 -5.15
C ASN A 240 17.02 11.91 -4.85
N GLY A 241 16.09 11.02 -4.55
CA GLY A 241 16.34 9.61 -4.32
C GLY A 241 16.56 8.85 -5.63
N THR A 242 17.02 7.59 -5.51
CA THR A 242 17.23 6.72 -6.67
C THR A 242 15.92 6.33 -7.34
N GLY A 243 14.79 6.49 -6.64
CA GLY A 243 13.48 6.12 -7.14
C GLY A 243 12.94 6.98 -8.28
N ALA A 244 13.42 8.21 -8.45
CA ALA A 244 12.98 9.11 -9.54
C ALA A 244 13.17 8.47 -10.93
N GLY A 245 14.24 7.70 -11.12
CA GLY A 245 14.51 6.97 -12.37
C GLY A 245 13.62 5.73 -12.61
N ASN A 246 12.83 5.36 -11.61
CA ASN A 246 12.07 4.11 -11.54
C ASN A 246 10.55 4.32 -11.56
N THR A 247 10.04 5.53 -11.83
CA THR A 247 8.58 5.80 -11.86
C THR A 247 7.82 5.04 -12.95
N GLY A 248 8.53 4.56 -13.98
CA GLY A 248 8.04 3.62 -15.00
C GLY A 248 6.68 3.96 -15.63
N SER A 249 6.00 2.97 -16.19
CA SER A 249 4.68 3.16 -16.85
C SER A 249 3.52 3.28 -15.86
N ALA A 250 3.73 2.94 -14.58
CA ALA A 250 2.76 3.18 -13.52
C ALA A 250 2.45 4.68 -13.37
N SER A 251 3.49 5.51 -13.37
CA SER A 251 3.34 6.96 -13.22
C SER A 251 2.52 7.60 -14.33
N ASP A 252 2.74 7.20 -15.59
CA ASP A 252 1.99 7.71 -16.73
C ASP A 252 0.50 7.32 -16.64
N PHE A 253 0.20 6.09 -16.22
CA PHE A 253 -1.19 5.63 -15.98
C PHE A 253 -1.87 6.44 -14.88
N ILE A 254 -1.22 6.59 -13.72
CA ILE A 254 -1.80 7.32 -12.57
C ILE A 254 -2.06 8.77 -12.94
N ILE A 255 -1.07 9.46 -13.51
CA ILE A 255 -1.21 10.86 -13.95
C ILE A 255 -2.40 10.99 -14.91
N ALA A 256 -2.52 10.06 -15.87
CA ALA A 256 -3.62 10.09 -16.81
C ALA A 256 -4.98 9.91 -16.14
N ILE A 257 -5.14 8.93 -15.24
CA ILE A 257 -6.39 8.71 -14.51
C ILE A 257 -6.78 9.95 -13.71
N VAL A 258 -5.89 10.47 -12.86
CA VAL A 258 -6.19 11.61 -12.00
C VAL A 258 -6.47 12.87 -12.83
N THR A 259 -5.71 13.11 -13.90
CA THR A 259 -5.94 14.28 -14.79
C THR A 259 -7.28 14.20 -15.52
N ILE A 260 -7.68 13.00 -15.97
CA ILE A 260 -8.94 12.81 -16.67
C ILE A 260 -10.11 12.98 -15.69
N ASP A 261 -10.02 12.39 -14.50
CA ASP A 261 -11.09 12.42 -13.50
C ASP A 261 -11.34 13.84 -12.97
N ALA A 262 -10.27 14.60 -12.74
CA ALA A 262 -10.35 15.99 -12.29
C ALA A 262 -10.82 16.98 -13.39
N TYR A 263 -10.95 16.57 -14.66
CA TYR A 263 -11.21 17.51 -15.75
C TYR A 263 -12.63 18.12 -15.71
N ASP A 264 -12.71 19.43 -15.45
CA ASP A 264 -13.98 20.15 -15.28
C ASP A 264 -14.20 21.29 -16.29
N SER A 265 -13.38 21.34 -17.35
CA SER A 265 -13.27 22.40 -18.36
C SER A 265 -12.56 23.70 -17.95
N THR A 266 -12.23 23.88 -16.67
CA THR A 266 -11.48 25.06 -16.20
C THR A 266 -9.98 24.81 -16.09
N ASN A 267 -9.59 23.54 -15.95
CA ASN A 267 -8.21 23.08 -15.87
C ASN A 267 -7.67 22.56 -17.23
N THR A 268 -6.41 22.11 -17.23
CA THR A 268 -5.72 21.63 -18.43
C THR A 268 -6.47 20.45 -19.05
N ALA A 269 -6.83 20.59 -20.33
CA ALA A 269 -7.59 19.58 -21.03
C ALA A 269 -6.79 18.28 -21.24
N PRO A 270 -7.37 17.09 -20.95
CA PRO A 270 -6.74 15.82 -21.24
C PRO A 270 -6.37 15.67 -22.72
N THR A 271 -5.24 15.01 -22.95
CA THR A 271 -4.66 14.74 -24.28
C THR A 271 -5.01 13.34 -24.76
N VAL A 272 -4.87 13.10 -26.08
CA VAL A 272 -5.03 11.74 -26.65
C VAL A 272 -4.08 10.74 -25.97
N GLN A 273 -2.86 11.17 -25.62
CA GLN A 273 -1.90 10.30 -24.97
C GLN A 273 -2.35 9.91 -23.56
N GLN A 274 -2.88 10.84 -22.77
CA GLN A 274 -3.43 10.52 -21.44
C GLN A 274 -4.58 9.53 -21.53
N TYR A 275 -5.48 9.63 -22.51
CA TYR A 275 -6.48 8.58 -22.70
C TYR A 275 -5.85 7.22 -23.01
N ALA A 276 -4.84 7.18 -23.88
CA ALA A 276 -4.13 5.94 -24.19
C ALA A 276 -3.41 5.36 -22.96
N ASP A 277 -2.76 6.21 -22.16
CA ASP A 277 -2.05 5.82 -20.94
C ASP A 277 -3.01 5.30 -19.86
N ALA A 278 -4.21 5.89 -19.76
CA ALA A 278 -5.32 5.38 -18.93
C ALA A 278 -5.97 4.09 -19.49
N GLY A 279 -5.49 3.57 -20.62
CA GLY A 279 -6.03 2.37 -21.27
C GLY A 279 -7.32 2.61 -22.07
N VAL A 280 -7.72 3.86 -22.28
CA VAL A 280 -8.90 4.24 -23.06
C VAL A 280 -8.55 4.24 -24.55
N THR A 281 -9.16 3.33 -25.30
CA THR A 281 -9.01 3.23 -26.75
C THR A 281 -10.11 4.00 -27.50
N GLY A 282 -9.85 4.34 -28.77
CA GLY A 282 -10.84 5.02 -29.62
C GLY A 282 -10.90 6.55 -29.47
N VAL A 283 -10.05 7.13 -28.62
CA VAL A 283 -9.84 8.58 -28.58
C VAL A 283 -8.78 8.99 -29.61
N SER A 284 -9.07 10.03 -30.36
CA SER A 284 -8.22 10.57 -31.42
C SER A 284 -8.35 12.09 -31.46
N ALA A 285 -7.49 12.76 -32.23
CA ALA A 285 -7.61 14.21 -32.43
C ALA A 285 -9.00 14.63 -32.97
N GLY A 286 -9.70 13.76 -33.71
CA GLY A 286 -11.01 14.05 -34.28
C GLY A 286 -12.17 14.05 -33.29
N ASN A 287 -12.06 13.36 -32.15
CA ASN A 287 -13.11 13.29 -31.12
C ASN A 287 -12.66 13.78 -29.73
N LEU A 288 -11.41 14.20 -29.56
CA LEU A 288 -10.85 14.62 -28.27
C LEU A 288 -11.70 15.69 -27.57
N ALA A 289 -12.05 16.77 -28.27
CA ALA A 289 -12.84 17.85 -27.70
C ALA A 289 -14.25 17.38 -27.25
N GLN A 290 -14.85 16.45 -28.00
CA GLN A 290 -16.14 15.87 -27.63
C GLN A 290 -16.00 14.99 -26.38
N MET A 291 -14.95 14.18 -26.29
CA MET A 291 -14.70 13.33 -25.13
C MET A 291 -14.45 14.16 -23.89
N ASN A 292 -13.57 15.15 -23.96
CA ASN A 292 -13.29 16.08 -22.87
C ASN A 292 -14.59 16.79 -22.42
N SER A 293 -15.40 17.28 -23.36
CA SER A 293 -16.69 17.91 -23.03
C SER A 293 -17.65 16.97 -22.28
N ARG A 294 -17.68 15.67 -22.60
CA ARG A 294 -18.53 14.70 -21.89
C ARG A 294 -18.08 14.49 -20.44
N ILE A 295 -16.78 14.47 -20.19
CA ILE A 295 -16.23 14.35 -18.84
C ILE A 295 -16.55 15.59 -18.01
N ALA A 296 -16.28 16.79 -18.56
CA ALA A 296 -16.59 18.04 -17.86
C ALA A 296 -18.08 18.19 -17.51
N LEU A 297 -18.98 17.72 -18.37
CA LEU A 297 -20.42 17.68 -18.06
C LEU A 297 -20.76 16.72 -16.91
N THR A 298 -20.03 15.62 -16.79
CA THR A 298 -20.23 14.65 -15.70
C THR A 298 -19.76 15.23 -14.37
N ALA A 299 -18.61 15.92 -14.35
CA ALA A 299 -18.10 16.63 -13.17
C ALA A 299 -19.05 17.75 -12.69
N SER A 300 -19.69 18.46 -13.63
CA SER A 300 -20.71 19.47 -13.28
C SER A 300 -22.03 18.86 -12.77
N GLY A 301 -22.32 17.59 -13.10
CA GLY A 301 -23.53 16.89 -12.66
C GLY A 301 -23.47 16.38 -11.22
N ASN A 302 -22.26 16.10 -10.71
CA ASN A 302 -22.04 15.72 -9.30
C ASN A 302 -22.07 16.93 -8.33
N LYS A 303 -22.11 18.16 -8.85
CA LYS A 303 -22.25 19.40 -8.06
C LYS A 303 -23.72 19.82 -7.86
N ASP A 304 -24.69 19.02 -8.29
CA ASP A 304 -26.11 19.30 -8.06
C ASP A 304 -26.52 18.82 -6.65
N THR A 305 -26.65 19.80 -5.76
CA THR A 305 -27.06 19.67 -4.37
C THR A 305 -28.44 19.03 -4.21
N THR A 306 -28.53 17.95 -3.43
CA THR A 306 -29.74 17.63 -2.64
C THR A 306 -29.36 17.24 -1.23
#